data_AF-A0A2Z6B1I3-F1
#
_entry.id   AF-A0A2Z6B1I3-F1
#
_cell.length_a   1.000
_cell.length_b   1.000
_cell.length_c   1.000
_cell.angle_alpha   90.00
_cell.angle_beta   90.00
_cell.angle_gamma   90.00
#
_symmetry.space_group_name_H-M   'P 1'
#
loop_
_entity.id
_entity.type
_entity.pdbx_description
1 polymer ?
#
loop_
_entity_poly.entity_id
_entity_poly.type
_entity_poly.pdbx_seq_one_letter_code
_entity_poly.pdbx_strand_id
1 'polypeptide(L)'
;MFPYEQFRSRLRVPSRTVWTYWELGQDFGDNPMDERRELFRKILHFLKWPTGSVTFWPHSFEHDKALIAQPGQFWKGVREAQASGVVVFGQQAFKTLFPRESFHYSSFDHNGRKITVLPGPVEMLAGDMDAKRLVWNTLKAYQF
;
A
#
# COMPACT_ATOMS: atom_id res chain seq x y z
N MET A 1 -17.69 10.15 -6.03
CA MET A 1 -16.50 10.99 -6.25
C MET A 1 -15.39 10.49 -5.31
N PHE A 2 -14.13 10.37 -5.75
CA PHE A 2 -13.03 9.93 -4.88
C PHE A 2 -12.81 10.97 -3.76
N PRO A 3 -12.80 10.58 -2.47
CA PRO A 3 -12.72 11.52 -1.34
C PRO A 3 -11.27 11.99 -1.10
N TYR A 4 -10.68 12.65 -2.10
CA TYR A 4 -9.25 13.00 -2.14
C TYR A 4 -8.79 13.79 -0.90
N GLU A 5 -9.46 14.90 -0.59
CA GLU A 5 -9.05 15.79 0.52
C GLU A 5 -9.17 15.11 1.89
N GLN A 6 -10.17 14.25 2.07
CA GLN A 6 -10.32 13.47 3.29
C GLN A 6 -9.11 12.55 3.50
N PHE A 7 -8.69 11.83 2.46
CA PHE A 7 -7.51 10.96 2.54
C PHE A 7 -6.22 11.76 2.67
N ARG A 8 -6.11 12.89 1.95
CA ARG A 8 -4.93 13.76 1.92
C ARG A 8 -4.55 14.28 3.31
N SER A 9 -5.52 14.51 4.18
CA SER A 9 -5.28 14.88 5.59
C SER A 9 -4.40 13.89 6.37
N ARG A 10 -4.30 12.63 5.90
CA ARG A 10 -3.49 11.57 6.50
C ARG A 10 -2.11 11.40 5.83
N LEU A 11 -1.85 12.14 4.75
CA LEU A 11 -0.62 12.04 3.99
C LEU A 11 0.53 12.63 4.80
N ARG A 12 1.62 11.86 4.92
CA ARG A 12 2.87 12.37 5.51
C ARG A 12 3.78 12.87 4.41
N VAL A 13 4.32 14.07 4.59
CA VAL A 13 5.21 14.73 3.63
C VAL A 13 6.44 15.28 4.36
N PRO A 14 7.67 14.90 3.94
CA PRO A 14 7.96 13.81 3.01
C PRO A 14 7.68 12.44 3.66
N SER A 15 7.32 11.45 2.85
CA SER A 15 7.32 10.03 3.24
C SER A 15 8.33 9.28 2.39
N ARG A 16 9.11 8.36 2.96
CA ARG A 16 10.05 7.56 2.14
C ARG A 16 9.28 6.59 1.24
N THR A 17 8.26 5.94 1.80
CA THR A 17 7.47 4.95 1.08
C THR A 17 5.97 5.23 1.18
N VAL A 18 5.26 4.97 0.09
CA VAL A 18 3.79 4.87 0.08
C VAL A 18 3.42 3.39 0.10
N TRP A 19 2.54 2.99 1.00
CA TRP A 19 2.03 1.62 1.07
C TRP A 19 0.57 1.58 0.62
N THR A 20 0.21 0.57 -0.18
CA THR A 20 -1.16 0.43 -0.69
C THR A 20 -1.57 -1.03 -0.87
N TYR A 21 -2.86 -1.29 -0.77
CA TYR A 21 -3.53 -2.56 -1.07
C TYR A 21 -4.98 -2.26 -1.51
N TRP A 22 -5.65 -3.26 -2.09
CA TRP A 22 -6.94 -3.05 -2.76
C TRP A 22 -8.03 -2.51 -1.81
N GLU A 23 -8.11 -3.03 -0.59
CA GLU A 23 -9.13 -2.68 0.39
C GLU A 23 -8.77 -1.44 1.23
N LEU A 24 -7.65 -0.77 0.96
CA LEU A 24 -7.19 0.36 1.78
C LEU A 24 -8.18 1.53 1.75
N GLY A 25 -8.87 1.74 0.63
CA GLY A 25 -9.93 2.75 0.52
C GLY A 25 -11.11 2.49 1.48
N GLN A 26 -11.49 1.22 1.64
CA GLN A 26 -12.49 0.79 2.63
C GLN A 26 -11.96 1.00 4.06
N ASP A 27 -10.70 0.62 4.31
CA ASP A 27 -10.09 0.77 5.65
C ASP A 27 -9.88 2.22 6.08
N PHE A 28 -9.98 3.17 5.14
CA PHE A 28 -9.96 4.59 5.42
C PHE A 28 -11.35 5.18 5.68
N GLY A 29 -12.40 4.51 5.18
CA GLY A 29 -13.80 4.89 5.34
C GLY A 29 -14.40 4.46 6.68
N ASP A 30 -15.73 4.28 6.68
CA ASP A 30 -16.53 4.14 7.90
C ASP A 30 -16.50 2.72 8.48
N ASN A 31 -16.27 1.70 7.64
CA ASN A 31 -16.30 0.29 8.03
C ASN A 31 -14.96 -0.41 7.74
N PRO A 32 -13.90 -0.03 8.47
CA PRO A 32 -12.59 -0.66 8.32
C PRO A 32 -12.56 -2.08 8.87
N MET A 33 -11.66 -2.92 8.34
CA MET A 33 -11.40 -4.25 8.89
C MET A 33 -10.26 -4.19 9.91
N ASP A 34 -10.57 -4.52 11.17
CA ASP A 34 -9.61 -4.43 12.27
C ASP A 34 -8.42 -5.38 12.10
N GLU A 35 -8.62 -6.56 11.54
CA GLU A 35 -7.54 -7.53 11.32
C GLU A 35 -6.48 -7.01 10.34
N ARG A 36 -6.88 -6.29 9.29
CA ARG A 36 -5.94 -5.66 8.34
C ARG A 36 -5.17 -4.54 9.01
N ARG A 37 -5.84 -3.70 9.79
CA ARG A 37 -5.19 -2.62 10.56
C ARG A 37 -4.18 -3.18 11.54
N GLU A 38 -4.56 -4.22 12.28
CA GLU A 38 -3.70 -4.88 13.25
C GLU A 38 -2.50 -5.57 12.60
N LEU A 39 -2.69 -6.20 11.44
CA LEU A 39 -1.60 -6.78 10.65
C LEU A 39 -0.54 -5.73 10.31
N PHE A 40 -0.93 -4.62 9.69
CA PHE A 40 0.02 -3.58 9.29
C PHE A 40 0.61 -2.84 10.48
N ARG A 41 -0.16 -2.63 11.56
CA ARG A 41 0.35 -2.07 12.81
C ARG A 41 1.45 -2.95 13.40
N LYS A 42 1.27 -4.28 13.44
CA LYS A 42 2.30 -5.23 13.87
C LYS A 42 3.53 -5.19 12.98
N ILE A 43 3.36 -5.21 11.66
CA ILE A 43 4.48 -5.11 10.71
C ILE A 43 5.31 -3.85 11.02
N LEU A 44 4.69 -2.67 11.10
CA LEU A 44 5.38 -1.43 11.40
C LEU A 44 6.05 -1.42 12.78
N HIS A 45 5.37 -1.95 13.80
CA HIS A 45 5.92 -2.06 15.16
C HIS A 45 7.22 -2.88 15.17
N PHE A 46 7.26 -4.00 14.45
CA PHE A 46 8.46 -4.84 14.41
C PHE A 46 9.55 -4.33 13.48
N LEU A 47 9.20 -3.59 12.41
CA LEU A 47 10.17 -2.97 11.51
C LEU A 47 10.98 -1.87 12.19
N LYS A 48 10.39 -1.17 13.17
CA LYS A 48 11.02 -0.05 13.89
C LYS A 48 11.58 1.05 12.97
N TRP A 49 10.96 1.24 11.81
CA TRP A 49 11.36 2.31 10.89
C TRP A 49 11.09 3.69 11.51
N PRO A 50 11.85 4.73 11.13
CA PRO A 50 11.64 6.08 11.62
C PRO A 50 10.20 6.54 11.45
N THR A 51 9.66 7.29 12.43
CA THR A 51 8.32 7.87 12.31
C THR A 51 8.22 8.72 11.05
N GLY A 52 7.16 8.53 10.26
CA GLY A 52 6.97 9.24 8.99
C GLY A 52 7.61 8.59 7.76
N SER A 53 8.35 7.49 7.92
CA SER A 53 8.91 6.69 6.82
C SER A 53 7.86 6.07 5.88
N VAL A 54 6.66 5.83 6.41
CA VAL A 54 5.55 5.18 5.72
C VAL A 54 4.33 6.07 5.77
N THR A 55 3.65 6.18 4.63
CA THR A 55 2.30 6.70 4.54
C THR A 55 1.43 5.69 3.79
N PHE A 56 0.24 5.41 4.31
CA PHE A 56 -0.72 4.57 3.60
C PHE A 56 -1.54 5.46 2.66
N TRP A 57 -1.62 5.09 1.39
CA TRP A 57 -2.36 5.84 0.39
C TRP A 57 -3.23 4.92 -0.49
N PRO A 58 -4.57 5.10 -0.50
CA PRO A 58 -5.45 4.23 -1.25
C PRO A 58 -5.37 4.51 -2.76
N HIS A 59 -5.51 3.45 -3.55
CA HIS A 59 -5.71 3.53 -5.00
C HIS A 59 -7.12 3.09 -5.43
N SER A 60 -7.99 2.93 -4.46
CA SER A 60 -9.40 2.58 -4.60
C SER A 60 -10.20 3.36 -3.55
N PHE A 61 -11.52 3.41 -3.70
CA PHE A 61 -12.41 3.88 -2.65
C PHE A 61 -13.72 3.11 -2.69
N GLU A 62 -14.41 3.02 -1.56
CA GLU A 62 -15.72 2.38 -1.49
C GLU A 62 -16.80 3.34 -2.02
N HIS A 63 -17.61 2.85 -2.95
CA HIS A 63 -18.79 3.52 -3.46
C HIS A 63 -19.87 2.46 -3.71
N ASP A 64 -21.06 2.65 -3.15
CA ASP A 64 -22.18 1.71 -3.28
C ASP A 64 -21.79 0.24 -2.99
N LYS A 65 -21.01 0.04 -1.91
CA LYS A 65 -20.49 -1.27 -1.44
C LYS A 65 -19.51 -1.95 -2.41
N ALA A 66 -19.00 -1.23 -3.41
CA ALA A 66 -17.97 -1.71 -4.32
C ALA A 66 -16.71 -0.84 -4.22
N LEU A 67 -15.54 -1.47 -4.37
CA LEU A 67 -14.28 -0.74 -4.48
C LEU A 67 -14.06 -0.30 -5.93
N ILE A 68 -13.92 1.01 -6.12
CA ILE A 68 -13.66 1.61 -7.42
C ILE A 68 -12.21 2.07 -7.49
N ALA A 69 -11.49 1.57 -8.50
CA ALA A 69 -10.11 1.95 -8.76
C ALA A 69 -9.95 3.43 -9.15
N GLN A 70 -8.92 4.09 -8.62
CA GLN A 70 -8.58 5.48 -8.87
C GLN A 70 -7.05 5.67 -9.05
N PRO A 71 -6.43 5.00 -10.04
CA PRO A 71 -4.97 5.03 -10.22
C PRO A 71 -4.42 6.44 -10.48
N GLY A 72 -5.17 7.31 -11.16
CA GLY A 72 -4.76 8.70 -11.37
C GLY A 72 -4.62 9.48 -10.06
N GLN A 73 -5.57 9.31 -9.14
CA GLN A 73 -5.53 9.93 -7.82
C GLN A 73 -4.46 9.30 -6.92
N PHE A 74 -4.24 7.99 -7.06
CA PHE A 74 -3.14 7.31 -6.40
C PHE A 74 -1.80 7.96 -6.74
N TRP A 75 -1.47 8.04 -8.04
CA TRP A 75 -0.19 8.60 -8.48
C TRP A 75 -0.04 10.09 -8.18
N LYS A 76 -1.15 10.84 -8.13
CA LYS A 76 -1.16 12.22 -7.64
C LYS A 76 -0.70 12.29 -6.17
N GLY A 77 -1.29 11.48 -5.30
CA GLY A 77 -0.91 11.43 -3.89
C GLY A 77 0.52 10.90 -3.65
N VAL A 78 1.00 9.95 -4.45
CA VAL A 78 2.40 9.49 -4.39
C VAL A 78 3.39 10.62 -4.68
N ARG A 79 3.07 11.51 -5.65
CA ARG A 79 3.88 12.69 -5.93
C ARG A 79 3.81 13.71 -4.80
N GLU A 80 2.63 13.96 -4.24
CA GLU A 80 2.45 14.87 -3.10
C GLU A 80 3.18 14.39 -1.84
N ALA A 81 3.23 13.08 -1.61
CA ALA A 81 3.98 12.47 -0.51
C ALA A 81 5.50 12.62 -0.65
N GLN A 82 5.97 13.03 -1.83
CA GLN A 82 7.39 13.07 -2.20
C GLN A 82 8.08 11.71 -2.00
N ALA A 83 7.33 10.61 -2.18
CA ALA A 83 7.83 9.27 -1.94
C ALA A 83 8.77 8.79 -3.04
N SER A 84 9.91 8.23 -2.61
CA SER A 84 10.91 7.61 -3.48
C SER A 84 10.63 6.12 -3.72
N GLY A 85 9.79 5.50 -2.89
CA GLY A 85 9.34 4.12 -3.05
C GLY A 85 7.83 3.93 -2.90
N VAL A 86 7.30 2.89 -3.54
CA VAL A 86 5.91 2.46 -3.40
C VAL A 86 5.88 0.95 -3.13
N VAL A 87 5.23 0.55 -2.04
CA VAL A 87 4.99 -0.85 -1.71
C VAL A 87 3.54 -1.19 -2.04
N VAL A 88 3.35 -2.13 -2.97
CA VAL A 88 2.05 -2.56 -3.46
C VAL A 88 1.79 -3.97 -2.95
N PHE A 89 0.83 -4.12 -2.05
CA PHE A 89 0.46 -5.40 -1.47
C PHE A 89 -0.74 -5.99 -2.22
N GLY A 90 -0.56 -7.21 -2.73
CA GLY A 90 -1.59 -8.03 -3.38
C GLY A 90 -1.70 -7.84 -4.90
N GLN A 91 -2.11 -8.91 -5.57
CA GLN A 91 -2.22 -8.95 -7.03
C GLN A 91 -3.25 -7.96 -7.59
N GLN A 92 -4.39 -7.78 -6.92
CA GLN A 92 -5.44 -6.86 -7.38
C GLN A 92 -4.94 -5.41 -7.41
N ALA A 93 -4.19 -5.00 -6.38
CA ALA A 93 -3.58 -3.68 -6.33
C ALA A 93 -2.56 -3.48 -7.45
N PHE A 94 -1.72 -4.49 -7.69
CA PHE A 94 -0.75 -4.47 -8.79
C PHE A 94 -1.43 -4.34 -10.15
N LYS A 95 -2.40 -5.20 -10.47
CA LYS A 95 -3.10 -5.18 -11.76
C LYS A 95 -3.83 -3.86 -12.01
N THR A 96 -4.30 -3.22 -10.95
CA THR A 96 -4.95 -1.90 -11.04
C THR A 96 -3.95 -0.79 -11.38
N LEU A 97 -2.77 -0.82 -10.78
CA LEU A 97 -1.75 0.23 -10.94
C LEU A 97 -0.86 0.02 -12.18
N PHE A 98 -0.71 -1.24 -12.60
CA PHE A 98 0.18 -1.67 -13.68
C PHE A 98 -0.55 -2.65 -14.63
N PRO A 99 -1.64 -2.23 -15.29
CA PRO A 99 -2.52 -3.14 -16.04
C PRO A 99 -1.88 -3.80 -17.27
N ARG A 100 -0.70 -3.34 -17.69
CA ARG A 100 0.05 -3.88 -18.84
C ARG A 100 1.23 -4.76 -18.42
N GLU A 101 1.52 -4.83 -17.12
CA GLU A 101 2.66 -5.56 -16.58
C GLU A 101 2.25 -6.96 -16.14
N SER A 102 3.19 -7.91 -16.23
CA SER A 102 2.98 -9.26 -15.72
C SER A 102 3.21 -9.30 -14.21
N PHE A 103 2.25 -9.84 -13.47
CA PHE A 103 2.30 -9.89 -12.01
C PHE A 103 3.37 -10.85 -11.50
N HIS A 104 4.29 -10.31 -10.71
CA HIS A 104 5.29 -11.06 -9.95
C HIS A 104 5.56 -10.34 -8.63
N TYR A 105 5.87 -11.08 -7.57
CA TYR A 105 6.45 -10.50 -6.37
C TYR A 105 7.90 -10.11 -6.62
N SER A 106 8.14 -8.83 -6.90
CA SER A 106 9.46 -8.32 -7.27
C SER A 106 9.59 -6.84 -6.94
N SER A 107 10.77 -6.28 -7.21
CA SER A 107 10.96 -4.83 -7.23
C SER A 107 11.46 -4.38 -8.60
N PHE A 108 11.00 -3.22 -9.06
CA PHE A 108 11.38 -2.63 -10.34
C PHE A 108 11.33 -1.09 -10.25
N ASP A 109 11.98 -0.39 -11.19
CA ASP A 109 11.84 1.06 -11.32
C ASP A 109 10.59 1.41 -12.12
N HIS A 110 9.85 2.42 -11.66
CA HIS A 110 8.76 3.02 -12.40
C HIS A 110 8.80 4.53 -12.24
N ASN A 111 9.15 5.24 -13.31
CA ASN A 111 9.25 6.71 -13.33
C ASN A 111 10.18 7.25 -12.22
N GLY A 112 11.36 6.62 -12.05
CA GLY A 112 12.38 7.02 -11.08
C GLY A 112 12.01 6.72 -9.63
N ARG A 113 11.09 5.78 -9.41
CA ARG A 113 10.67 5.31 -8.08
C ARG A 113 10.79 3.81 -8.01
N LYS A 114 11.26 3.31 -6.87
CA LYS A 114 11.29 1.87 -6.60
C LYS A 114 9.88 1.39 -6.28
N ILE A 115 9.33 0.52 -7.11
CA ILE A 115 8.11 -0.23 -6.81
C ILE A 115 8.51 -1.57 -6.20
N THR A 116 7.86 -1.96 -5.11
CA THR A 116 8.02 -3.27 -4.48
C THR A 116 6.66 -3.93 -4.37
N VAL A 117 6.48 -5.06 -5.04
CA VAL A 117 5.24 -5.83 -5.08
C VAL A 117 5.35 -6.98 -4.10
N LEU A 118 4.38 -7.07 -3.19
CA LEU A 118 4.37 -8.04 -2.10
C LEU A 118 3.02 -8.75 -1.98
N PRO A 119 2.97 -9.91 -1.30
CA PRO A 119 1.72 -10.57 -0.93
C PRO A 119 0.72 -9.63 -0.25
N GLY A 120 -0.57 -9.84 -0.52
CA GLY A 120 -1.66 -9.01 0.03
C GLY A 120 -1.99 -9.31 1.50
N PRO A 121 -2.78 -8.43 2.15
CA PRO A 121 -3.30 -8.71 3.49
C PRO A 121 -4.19 -9.96 3.54
N VAL A 122 -4.93 -10.27 2.47
CA VAL A 122 -5.76 -11.49 2.40
C VAL A 122 -4.92 -12.76 2.55
N GLU A 123 -3.84 -12.88 1.77
CA GLU A 123 -2.91 -14.02 1.83
C GLU A 123 -2.26 -14.13 3.22
N MET A 124 -1.77 -13.00 3.76
CA MET A 124 -1.15 -12.97 5.08
C MET A 124 -2.13 -13.33 6.21
N LEU A 125 -3.37 -12.85 6.17
CA LEU A 125 -4.38 -13.16 7.18
C LEU A 125 -4.88 -14.60 7.09
N ALA A 126 -4.89 -15.20 5.90
CA ALA A 126 -5.22 -16.61 5.69
C ALA A 126 -4.19 -17.59 6.31
N GLY A 127 -3.07 -17.08 6.85
CA GLY A 127 -2.07 -17.91 7.51
C GLY A 127 -0.94 -18.38 6.59
N ASP A 128 -0.87 -17.88 5.36
CA ASP A 128 0.22 -18.21 4.44
C ASP A 128 1.56 -17.74 5.00
N MET A 129 2.40 -18.70 5.39
CA MET A 129 3.68 -18.46 6.04
C MET A 129 4.75 -17.99 5.05
N ASP A 130 4.68 -18.41 3.80
CA ASP A 130 5.63 -17.99 2.76
C ASP A 130 5.33 -16.55 2.35
N ALA A 131 4.05 -16.18 2.24
CA ALA A 131 3.62 -14.80 2.03
C ALA A 131 4.15 -13.88 3.15
N LYS A 132 3.94 -14.26 4.41
CA LYS A 132 4.44 -13.50 5.57
C LYS A 132 5.97 -13.38 5.57
N ARG A 133 6.68 -14.48 5.29
CA ARG A 133 8.14 -14.51 5.25
C ARG A 133 8.69 -13.61 4.14
N LEU A 134 8.10 -13.65 2.95
CA LEU A 134 8.48 -12.80 1.82
C LEU A 134 8.30 -11.32 2.13
N VAL A 135 7.14 -10.94 2.68
CA VAL A 135 6.86 -9.57 3.14
C VAL A 135 7.91 -9.14 4.15
N TRP A 136 8.13 -9.95 5.18
CA TRP A 136 9.03 -9.62 6.27
C TRP A 136 10.48 -9.43 5.82
N ASN A 137 11.02 -10.38 5.05
CA ASN A 137 12.39 -10.34 4.56
C ASN A 137 12.59 -9.13 3.62
N THR A 138 11.62 -8.86 2.76
CA THR A 138 11.72 -7.75 1.80
C THR A 138 11.67 -6.40 2.51
N LEU A 139 10.75 -6.20 3.44
CA LEU A 139 10.64 -4.95 4.19
C LEU A 139 11.88 -4.75 5.09
N LYS A 140 12.35 -5.78 5.80
CA LYS A 140 13.58 -5.67 6.60
C LYS A 140 14.82 -5.24 5.82
N ALA A 141 14.88 -5.53 4.52
CA ALA A 141 15.99 -5.14 3.67
C ALA A 141 15.99 -3.64 3.32
N TYR A 142 14.93 -2.89 3.60
CA TYR A 142 14.95 -1.44 3.45
C TYR A 142 15.88 -0.83 4.50
N GLN A 143 16.90 -0.13 4.02
CA GLN A 143 17.73 0.74 4.85
C GLN A 143 16.99 2.07 5.01
N PHE A 144 16.92 2.60 6.22
CA PHE A 144 16.30 3.89 6.53
C PHE A 144 17.33 4.92 6.97
#